data_AF-A0A3D5VFK7-F1
#
_entry.id   AF-A0A3D5VFK7-F1
#
_cell.length_a   1.000
_cell.length_b   1.000
_cell.length_c   1.000
_cell.angle_alpha   90.00
_cell.angle_beta   90.00
_cell.angle_gamma   90.00
#
_symmetry.space_group_name_H-M   'P 1'
#
loop_
_entity.id
_entity.type
_entity.pdbx_description
1 polymer ?
#
loop_
_entity_poly.entity_id
_entity_poly.type
_entity_poly.pdbx_seq_one_letter_code
_entity_poly.pdbx_strand_id
1 'polypeptide(L)' 'GGKILAARIMLAETRPGTDAFAPENIIVVNTGPLTATGVPSSGRFNITTKNVLTGGIGTSNCGGNFGIKLRRAG' A
#
# COMPACT_ATOMS: atom_id res chain seq x y z
N GLY A 1 7.17 -1.33 7.50
CA GLY A 1 5.84 -1.84 7.12
C GLY A 1 4.93 -0.72 6.65
N GLY A 2 3.68 -1.00 6.29
CA GLY A 2 2.72 0.03 5.87
C GLY A 2 3.19 0.89 4.69
N LYS A 3 2.84 2.19 4.69
CA LYS A 3 3.12 3.12 3.57
C LYS A 3 4.60 3.18 3.16
N ILE A 4 5.53 3.16 4.12
CA ILE A 4 6.97 3.26 3.84
C ILE A 4 7.49 2.00 3.13
N LEU A 5 7.02 0.82 3.54
CA LEU A 5 7.35 -0.42 2.82
C LEU A 5 6.84 -0.38 1.38
N ALA A 6 5.62 0.10 1.18
CA ALA A 6 5.05 0.23 -0.15
C ALA A 6 5.82 1.25 -1.02
N ALA A 7 6.21 2.40 -0.45
CA ALA A 7 7.04 3.38 -1.16
C ALA A 7 8.42 2.82 -1.54
N ARG A 8 9.03 1.97 -0.69
CA ARG A 8 10.30 1.31 -1.02
C ARG A 8 10.14 0.32 -2.18
N ILE A 9 9.05 -0.46 -2.20
CA ILE A 9 8.73 -1.37 -3.31
C ILE A 9 8.50 -0.57 -4.59
N MET A 10 7.67 0.49 -4.55
CA MET A 10 7.45 1.37 -5.70
C MET A 10 8.76 1.94 -6.27
N LEU A 11 9.69 2.34 -5.40
CA LEU A 11 10.99 2.87 -5.84
C LEU A 11 11.85 1.81 -6.54
N ALA A 12 11.72 0.54 -6.16
CA ALA A 12 12.45 -0.57 -6.77
C ALA A 12 11.81 -1.04 -8.09
N GLU A 13 10.48 -1.04 -8.15
CA GLU A 13 9.72 -1.71 -9.22
C GLU A 13 9.13 -0.74 -10.26
N THR A 14 9.04 0.56 -9.96
CA THR A 14 8.45 1.56 -10.86
C THR A 14 9.45 2.66 -11.19
N ARG A 15 9.71 2.84 -12.49
CA ARG A 15 10.63 3.87 -12.96
C ARG A 15 10.08 5.29 -12.70
N PRO A 16 10.95 6.26 -12.38
CA PRO A 16 10.57 7.66 -12.40
C PRO A 16 9.99 8.05 -13.77
N GLY A 17 8.92 8.85 -13.76
CA GLY A 17 8.24 9.27 -14.98
C GLY A 17 7.30 8.25 -15.63
N THR A 18 7.16 7.03 -15.09
CA THR A 18 6.12 6.08 -15.55
C THR A 18 4.73 6.74 -15.50
N ASP A 19 3.99 6.64 -16.61
CA ASP A 19 2.60 7.11 -16.68
C ASP A 19 1.69 6.32 -15.73
N ALA A 20 0.70 6.99 -15.13
CA ALA A 20 -0.12 6.38 -14.10
C ALA A 20 -1.09 5.30 -14.62
N PHE A 21 -1.40 5.29 -15.92
CA PHE A 21 -2.21 4.25 -16.57
C PHE A 21 -1.37 3.19 -17.29
N ALA A 22 -0.04 3.33 -17.26
CA ALA A 22 0.85 2.37 -17.86
C ALA A 22 0.79 1.02 -17.13
N PRO A 23 0.89 -0.11 -17.84
CA PRO A 23 0.88 -1.44 -17.23
C PRO A 23 2.05 -1.66 -16.26
N GLU A 24 3.12 -0.86 -16.35
CA GLU A 24 4.25 -0.87 -15.43
C GLU A 24 3.97 -0.14 -14.11
N ASN A 25 2.87 0.60 -13.99
CA ASN A 25 2.47 1.21 -12.72
C ASN A 25 1.90 0.14 -11.79
N ILE A 26 2.65 -0.23 -10.76
CA ILE A 26 2.22 -1.25 -9.81
C ILE A 26 1.25 -0.66 -8.77
N ILE A 27 0.42 -1.54 -8.22
CA ILE A 27 -0.42 -1.26 -7.06
C ILE A 27 0.04 -2.15 -5.92
N VAL A 28 0.54 -1.54 -4.85
CA VAL A 28 0.98 -2.25 -3.65
C VAL A 28 -0.14 -2.22 -2.62
N VAL A 29 -0.65 -3.41 -2.29
CA VAL A 29 -1.60 -3.60 -1.19
C VAL A 29 -0.87 -4.26 -0.02
N ASN A 30 -0.81 -3.60 1.14
CA ASN A 30 -0.05 -4.13 2.26
C ASN A 30 -0.63 -3.78 3.65
N THR A 31 -0.21 -4.55 4.65
CA THR A 31 -0.56 -4.34 6.06
C THR A 31 0.58 -3.67 6.85
N GLY A 32 0.27 -3.25 8.07
CA GLY A 32 1.25 -2.77 9.04
C GLY A 32 1.72 -3.88 9.99
N PRO A 33 2.82 -3.67 10.73
CA PRO A 33 3.32 -4.63 11.71
C PRO A 33 2.31 -4.91 12.84
N LEU A 34 1.56 -3.88 13.25
CA LEU A 34 0.54 -4.00 14.29
C LEU A 34 -0.80 -4.57 13.78
N THR A 35 -0.98 -4.74 12.47
CA THR A 35 -2.24 -5.25 11.93
C THR A 35 -2.55 -6.63 12.51
N ALA A 36 -3.79 -6.84 12.95
CA ALA A 36 -4.28 -8.09 13.55
C ALA A 36 -3.66 -8.51 14.90
N THR A 37 -3.01 -7.59 15.63
CA THR A 37 -2.36 -7.88 16.93
C THR A 37 -3.23 -7.66 18.17
N GLY A 38 -4.43 -7.08 18.02
CA GLY A 38 -5.30 -6.71 19.14
C GLY A 38 -5.06 -5.30 19.70
N VAL A 39 -4.02 -4.59 19.24
CA VAL A 39 -3.85 -3.16 19.51
C VAL A 39 -5.08 -2.38 19.02
N PRO A 40 -5.60 -1.40 19.79
CA PRO A 40 -6.73 -0.58 19.36
C PRO A 40 -6.53 0.01 17.95
N SER A 41 -7.57 -0.04 17.12
CA SER A 41 -7.56 0.50 15.76
C SER A 41 -6.54 -0.13 14.80
N SER A 42 -6.08 -1.36 15.07
CA SER A 42 -5.10 -2.09 14.23
C SER A 42 -5.68 -2.76 12.97
N GLY A 43 -6.97 -2.61 12.67
CA GLY A 43 -7.61 -3.20 11.48
C GLY A 43 -7.32 -2.48 10.15
N ARG A 44 -6.19 -1.78 10.02
CA ARG A 44 -5.90 -0.94 8.85
C ARG A 44 -4.98 -1.63 7.84
N PHE A 45 -5.15 -1.30 6.56
CA PHE A 45 -4.25 -1.64 5.46
C PHE A 45 -4.04 -0.42 4.55
N ASN A 46 -3.02 -0.46 3.69
CA ASN A 46 -2.73 0.60 2.74
C ASN A 46 -2.75 0.08 1.31
N ILE A 47 -3.09 0.99 0.40
CA ILE A 47 -2.91 0.84 -1.05
C ILE A 47 -2.02 1.98 -1.51
N THR A 48 -0.97 1.68 -2.27
CA THR A 48 -0.01 2.65 -2.80
C THR A 48 0.22 2.40 -4.28
N THR A 49 0.25 3.47 -5.08
CA THR A 49 0.49 3.41 -6.53
C THR A 49 0.94 4.77 -7.05
N LYS A 50 1.29 4.89 -8.33
CA LYS A 50 1.45 6.19 -8.99
C LYS A 50 0.11 6.92 -9.03
N ASN A 51 0.09 8.15 -8.56
CA ASN A 51 -1.12 8.95 -8.48
C ASN A 51 -1.42 9.61 -9.83
N VAL A 52 -2.60 9.36 -10.38
CA VAL A 52 -3.06 9.95 -11.66
C VAL A 52 -3.20 11.47 -11.57
N LEU A 53 -3.65 12.00 -10.44
CA LEU A 53 -3.91 13.43 -10.25
C LEU A 53 -2.61 14.23 -10.06
N THR A 54 -1.65 13.70 -9.31
CA THR A 54 -0.44 14.45 -8.92
C THR A 54 0.83 14.00 -9.63
N GLY A 55 0.81 12.85 -10.32
CA GLY A 55 2.00 12.24 -10.90
C GLY A 55 3.03 11.74 -9.87
N GLY A 56 2.76 11.88 -8.57
CA GLY A 56 3.63 11.41 -7.48
C GLY A 56 3.27 10.01 -6.99
N ILE A 57 3.80 9.63 -5.82
CA ILE A 57 3.32 8.44 -5.11
C ILE A 57 2.02 8.81 -4.38
N GLY A 58 0.94 8.08 -4.66
CA GLY A 58 -0.33 8.18 -3.96
C GLY A 58 -0.47 7.06 -2.94
N THR A 59 -0.92 7.39 -1.72
CA THR A 59 -1.24 6.40 -0.69
C THR A 59 -2.67 6.58 -0.19
N SER A 60 -3.38 5.48 0.01
CA SER A 60 -4.69 5.43 0.64
C SER A 60 -4.67 4.44 1.80
N ASN A 61 -5.44 4.73 2.85
CA ASN A 61 -5.52 3.92 4.05
C ASN A 61 -6.98 3.58 4.34
N CYS A 62 -7.26 2.30 4.53
CA CYS A 62 -8.61 1.80 4.77
C CYS A 62 -8.62 0.87 5.99
N GLY A 63 -9.77 0.79 6.65
CA GLY A 63 -9.99 -0.08 7.80
C GLY A 63 -10.82 -1.31 7.47
N GLY A 64 -11.33 -1.95 8.52
CA GLY A 64 -12.22 -3.12 8.41
C GLY A 64 -11.46 -4.45 8.37
N ASN A 65 -12.16 -5.47 7.88
CA ASN A 65 -11.70 -6.87 8.02
C ASN A 65 -10.68 -7.30 6.97
N PHE A 66 -10.53 -6.57 5.86
CA PHE A 66 -9.62 -6.96 4.78
C PHE A 66 -8.16 -7.04 5.24
N GLY A 67 -7.65 -5.98 5.87
CA GLY A 67 -6.26 -5.97 6.36
C GLY A 67 -5.99 -7.05 7.42
N ILE A 68 -6.99 -7.34 8.26
CA ILE A 68 -6.90 -8.41 9.26
C ILE A 68 -6.80 -9.78 8.60
N LYS A 69 -7.66 -10.05 7.61
CA LYS A 69 -7.65 -11.33 6.87
C LYS A 69 -6.35 -11.50 6.09
N LEU A 70 -5.88 -10.45 5.42
CA LEU A 70 -4.61 -10.48 4.66
C LEU A 70 -3.44 -10.85 5.57
N ARG A 71 -3.29 -10.20 6.74
CA ARG A 71 -2.20 -10.51 7.68
C ARG A 71 -2.28 -11.90 8.31
N ARG A 72 -3.48 -12.47 8.41
CA ARG A 72 -3.68 -13.83 8.94
C ARG A 72 -3.45 -14.91 7.89
N ALA A 73 -3.40 -14.55 6.61
CA ALA A 73 -3.15 -15.48 5.50
C ALA A 73 -1.66 -15.78 5.28
N GLY A 74 -0.75 -15.03 5.92
CA GLY A 74 0.71 -15.11 5.79
C GLY A 74 1.35 -13.74 5.98
#